data_AF-A0A931ZFK3-F1
#
_entry.id   AF-A0A931ZFK3-F1
#
_cell.length_a   1.000
_cell.length_b   1.000
_cell.length_c   1.000
_cell.angle_alpha   90.00
_cell.angle_beta   90.00
_cell.angle_gamma   90.00
#
_symmetry.space_group_name_H-M   'P 1'
#
loop_
_entity.id
_entity.type
_entity.pdbx_description
1 polymer ?
#
loop_
_entity_poly.entity_id
_entity_poly.type
_entity_poly.pdbx_seq_one_letter_code
_entity_poly.pdbx_strand_id
1 'polypeptide(L)'
;MNPIIEAEKITKTFKLPHEKVDSLREGIATFYKPKTYETFMALQDVSFDVKEGEFLGIIGRNGSGKSTLLKILAGIYQPDNGKVKIKGKISPFLELGVGFNPELTARENVFLNGIVLGLSHRQIEKKYPGIVEFAGLEKFMDAKLKNFSSGMQVRLAFSVAKEAPADIFLIDEALAVGDVEFQEKCLGLFYGLKKAGKTIIFVSHDLGTMQDIADRILLLEQGNILKIDQPRAAINQYHLLSSRTSLKGQKKDEHQFNKKEVKITDVQFQNSQGKTNRIFKTGENIEIKIFYLARKPVKNPVVGLALYNYKGVHINGPNTKTSHFPIPEVTGKGAILYRIRKNPFLAGEYFLTCGIFDESCQFAFDFIDKGFSFRVLPNLENQHGTVKLKEEWQILK
;
A
#
# COMPACT_ATOMS: atom_id res chain seq x y z
N MET A 1 1.15 -27.21 2.95
CA MET A 1 -0.09 -26.87 2.22
C MET A 1 0.25 -26.78 0.75
N ASN A 2 -0.58 -27.40 -0.10
CA ASN A 2 -0.40 -27.33 -1.55
C ASN A 2 -0.81 -25.94 -2.05
N PRO A 3 -0.11 -25.39 -3.05
CA PRO A 3 -0.47 -24.10 -3.63
C PRO A 3 -1.79 -24.20 -4.41
N ILE A 4 -2.60 -23.15 -4.26
CA ILE A 4 -3.85 -22.92 -5.00
C ILE A 4 -3.57 -22.17 -6.31
N ILE A 5 -2.50 -21.37 -6.34
CA ILE A 5 -1.95 -20.74 -7.56
C ILE A 5 -0.47 -21.06 -7.66
N GLU A 6 -0.04 -21.52 -8.84
CA GLU A 6 1.37 -21.66 -9.22
C GLU A 6 1.61 -20.87 -10.51
N ALA A 7 2.49 -19.88 -10.45
CA ALA A 7 2.99 -19.15 -11.61
C ALA A 7 4.46 -19.54 -11.85
N GLU A 8 4.76 -20.09 -13.03
CA GLU A 8 6.10 -20.55 -13.39
C GLU A 8 6.59 -19.78 -14.62
N LYS A 9 7.70 -19.04 -14.45
CA LYS A 9 8.48 -18.36 -15.50
C LYS A 9 7.68 -17.41 -16.39
N ILE A 10 6.73 -16.68 -15.81
CA ILE A 10 5.82 -15.81 -16.54
C ILE A 10 6.57 -14.65 -17.18
N THR A 11 6.49 -14.58 -18.51
CA THR A 11 7.02 -13.47 -19.30
C THR A 11 5.90 -12.86 -20.15
N LYS A 12 5.85 -11.52 -20.21
CA LYS A 12 4.89 -10.79 -21.04
C LYS A 12 5.49 -9.54 -21.64
N THR A 13 5.36 -9.41 -22.96
CA THR A 13 5.80 -8.27 -23.76
C THR A 13 4.64 -7.70 -24.57
N PHE A 14 4.55 -6.38 -24.63
CA PHE A 14 3.60 -5.66 -25.46
C PHE A 14 4.33 -4.97 -26.62
N LYS A 15 3.69 -4.92 -27.79
CA LYS A 15 4.16 -4.11 -28.91
C LYS A 15 3.46 -2.76 -28.85
N LEU A 16 4.25 -1.69 -28.77
CA LEU A 16 3.82 -0.30 -28.77
C LEU A 16 4.05 0.27 -30.18
N PRO A 17 3.01 0.42 -31.01
CA PRO A 17 3.14 1.06 -32.31
C PRO A 17 3.44 2.56 -32.14
N HIS A 18 4.37 3.11 -32.92
CA HIS A 18 4.74 4.53 -32.86
C HIS A 18 3.68 5.47 -33.47
N GLU A 19 2.83 4.98 -34.37
CA GLU A 19 1.79 5.75 -35.03
C GLU A 19 0.41 5.15 -34.73
N LYS A 20 -0.53 5.99 -34.28
CA LYS A 20 -1.96 5.65 -34.29
C LYS A 20 -2.46 5.81 -35.72
N VAL A 21 -2.84 4.72 -36.36
CA VAL A 21 -3.49 4.75 -37.67
C VAL A 21 -4.99 4.95 -37.42
N ASP A 22 -5.44 6.20 -37.43
CA ASP A 22 -6.84 6.55 -37.12
C ASP A 22 -7.74 6.50 -38.38
N SER A 23 -7.18 6.20 -39.57
CA SER A 23 -7.95 6.17 -40.82
C SER A 23 -7.54 5.07 -41.82
N LEU A 24 -8.55 4.57 -42.58
CA LEU A 24 -8.36 3.61 -43.68
C LEU A 24 -7.45 4.16 -44.80
N ARG A 25 -7.39 5.48 -44.98
CA ARG A 25 -6.50 6.14 -45.97
C ARG A 25 -5.03 6.09 -45.56
N GLU A 26 -4.72 6.24 -44.27
CA GLU A 26 -3.35 6.09 -43.77
C GLU A 26 -2.86 4.64 -43.85
N GLY A 27 -3.77 3.67 -43.67
CA GLY A 27 -3.47 2.24 -43.78
C GLY A 27 -2.92 1.78 -45.14
N ILE A 28 -3.30 2.46 -46.23
CA ILE A 28 -2.77 2.20 -47.59
C ILE A 28 -1.38 2.83 -47.77
N ALA A 29 -1.11 3.99 -47.16
CA ALA A 29 0.20 4.62 -47.18
C ALA A 29 1.23 3.90 -46.28
N THR A 30 0.79 3.24 -45.21
CA THR A 30 1.67 2.43 -44.33
C THR A 30 2.05 1.07 -44.93
N PHE A 31 1.49 0.64 -46.06
CA PHE A 31 1.82 -0.64 -46.71
C PHE A 31 3.29 -0.70 -47.20
N TYR A 32 3.91 0.46 -47.45
CA TYR A 32 5.28 0.59 -47.95
C TYR A 32 6.30 1.04 -46.91
N LYS A 33 5.90 1.37 -45.67
CA LYS A 33 6.82 1.74 -44.59
C LYS A 33 6.95 0.58 -43.59
N PRO A 34 8.17 0.19 -43.17
CA PRO A 34 8.33 -0.78 -42.10
C PRO A 34 7.67 -0.23 -40.84
N LYS A 35 6.66 -0.95 -40.32
CA LYS A 35 6.01 -0.60 -39.05
C LYS A 35 7.08 -0.70 -37.95
N THR A 36 7.54 0.46 -37.49
CA THR A 36 8.38 0.53 -36.31
C THR A 36 7.48 0.33 -35.09
N TYR A 37 7.87 -0.58 -34.22
CA TYR A 37 7.20 -0.82 -32.94
C TYR A 37 8.27 -0.87 -31.85
N GLU A 38 7.99 -0.24 -30.72
CA GLU A 38 8.74 -0.48 -29.51
C GLU A 38 8.19 -1.73 -28.81
N THR A 39 9.07 -2.49 -28.18
CA THR A 39 8.66 -3.62 -27.34
C THR A 39 8.77 -3.20 -25.88
N PHE A 40 7.67 -3.35 -25.15
CA PHE A 40 7.61 -3.09 -23.72
C PHE A 40 7.46 -4.41 -22.98
N MET A 41 8.51 -4.83 -22.30
CA MET A 41 8.50 -6.02 -21.47
C MET A 41 7.86 -5.70 -20.12
N ALA A 42 6.63 -6.16 -19.93
CA ALA A 42 5.85 -5.89 -18.73
C ALA A 42 6.16 -6.87 -17.58
N LEU A 43 6.50 -8.12 -17.90
CA LEU A 43 6.90 -9.15 -16.94
C LEU A 43 8.06 -9.97 -17.52
N GLN A 44 9.02 -10.34 -16.67
CA GLN A 44 10.22 -11.07 -17.03
C GLN A 44 10.47 -12.19 -16.02
N ASP A 45 10.31 -13.44 -16.46
CA ASP A 45 10.59 -14.66 -15.68
C ASP A 45 10.01 -14.68 -14.25
N VAL A 46 8.77 -14.24 -14.11
CA VAL A 46 8.08 -14.12 -12.82
C VAL A 46 7.59 -15.50 -12.36
N SER A 47 8.14 -16.00 -11.24
CA SER A 47 7.77 -17.29 -10.65
C SER A 47 7.41 -17.15 -9.17
N PHE A 48 6.22 -17.63 -8.77
CA PHE A 48 5.75 -17.62 -7.38
C PHE A 48 4.57 -18.57 -7.16
N ASP A 49 4.28 -18.86 -5.90
CA ASP A 49 3.14 -19.65 -5.47
C ASP A 49 2.29 -18.92 -4.41
N VAL A 50 1.00 -19.24 -4.37
CA VAL A 50 0.04 -18.79 -3.36
C VAL A 50 -0.63 -20.00 -2.74
N LYS A 51 -0.68 -20.06 -1.41
CA LYS A 51 -1.33 -21.12 -0.64
C LYS A 51 -2.82 -20.84 -0.51
N GLU A 52 -3.60 -21.90 -0.35
CA GLU A 52 -5.03 -21.77 -0.04
C GLU A 52 -5.24 -21.00 1.27
N GLY A 53 -6.12 -20.00 1.22
CA GLY A 53 -6.43 -19.11 2.35
C GLY A 53 -5.38 -18.01 2.61
N GLU A 54 -4.34 -17.91 1.78
CA GLU A 54 -3.31 -16.88 1.91
C GLU A 54 -3.80 -15.53 1.37
N PHE A 55 -3.47 -14.47 2.09
CA PHE A 55 -3.54 -13.10 1.61
C PHE A 55 -2.17 -12.68 1.05
N LEU A 56 -2.02 -12.67 -0.27
CA LEU A 56 -0.82 -12.18 -0.95
C LEU A 56 -1.01 -10.73 -1.41
N GLY A 57 -0.23 -9.82 -0.84
CA GLY A 57 -0.11 -8.45 -1.33
C GLY A 57 0.87 -8.34 -2.49
N ILE A 58 0.57 -7.54 -3.51
CA ILE A 58 1.47 -7.20 -4.61
C ILE A 58 1.71 -5.69 -4.58
N ILE A 59 2.96 -5.30 -4.36
CA ILE A 59 3.39 -3.90 -4.34
C ILE A 59 4.47 -3.66 -5.38
N GLY A 60 4.71 -2.40 -5.71
CA GLY A 60 5.69 -2.02 -6.73
C GLY A 60 5.33 -0.69 -7.39
N ARG A 61 6.26 -0.08 -8.09
CA ARG A 61 6.08 1.25 -8.68
C ARG A 61 5.10 1.22 -9.85
N ASN A 62 4.68 2.40 -10.31
CA ASN A 62 3.87 2.50 -11.52
C ASN A 62 4.67 1.94 -12.70
N GLY A 63 4.02 1.12 -13.54
CA GLY A 63 4.67 0.43 -14.64
C GLY A 63 5.52 -0.79 -14.25
N SER A 64 5.52 -1.25 -12.99
CA SER A 64 6.31 -2.43 -12.59
C SER A 64 5.72 -3.78 -13.04
N GLY A 65 4.52 -3.79 -13.65
CA GLY A 65 3.86 -5.00 -14.16
C GLY A 65 2.72 -5.55 -13.28
N LYS A 66 2.35 -4.87 -12.17
CA LYS A 66 1.31 -5.34 -11.22
C LYS A 66 -0.02 -5.69 -11.91
N SER A 67 -0.62 -4.75 -12.63
CA SER A 67 -1.89 -4.96 -13.32
C SER A 67 -1.77 -5.98 -14.44
N THR A 68 -0.62 -6.07 -15.13
CA THR A 68 -0.35 -7.12 -16.13
C THR A 68 -0.35 -8.50 -15.48
N LEU A 69 0.33 -8.65 -14.35
CA LEU A 69 0.37 -9.91 -13.61
C LEU A 69 -1.03 -10.29 -13.15
N LEU A 70 -1.78 -9.34 -12.58
CA LEU A 70 -3.15 -9.57 -12.11
C LEU A 70 -4.09 -9.99 -13.25
N LYS A 71 -3.96 -9.36 -14.44
CA LYS A 71 -4.71 -9.74 -15.66
C LYS A 71 -4.34 -11.11 -16.20
N ILE A 72 -3.09 -11.55 -16.05
CA ILE A 72 -2.66 -12.91 -16.40
C ILE A 72 -3.26 -13.93 -15.43
N LEU A 73 -3.24 -13.64 -14.11
CA LEU A 73 -3.87 -14.50 -13.11
C LEU A 73 -5.39 -14.60 -13.33
N ALA A 74 -6.03 -13.52 -13.77
CA ALA A 74 -7.45 -13.51 -14.13
C ALA A 74 -7.77 -14.24 -15.45
N GLY A 75 -6.77 -14.68 -16.21
CA GLY A 75 -6.95 -15.31 -17.52
C GLY A 75 -7.30 -14.34 -18.65
N ILE A 76 -7.24 -13.03 -18.42
CA ILE A 76 -7.53 -12.00 -19.43
C ILE A 76 -6.39 -11.93 -20.45
N TYR A 77 -5.15 -12.01 -19.98
CA TYR A 77 -3.97 -12.08 -20.84
C TYR A 77 -3.32 -13.45 -20.73
N GLN A 78 -2.90 -14.01 -21.87
CA GLN A 78 -2.00 -15.15 -21.88
C GLN A 78 -0.55 -14.68 -21.75
N PRO A 79 0.28 -15.38 -20.96
CA PRO A 79 1.72 -15.11 -20.93
C PRO A 79 2.35 -15.51 -22.27
N ASP A 80 3.43 -14.83 -22.66
CA ASP A 80 4.16 -15.20 -23.89
C ASP A 80 5.09 -16.40 -23.65
N ASN A 81 5.53 -16.59 -22.40
CA ASN A 81 6.27 -17.74 -21.93
C ASN A 81 5.92 -18.03 -20.47
N GLY A 82 6.14 -19.28 -20.04
CA GLY A 82 5.73 -19.78 -18.73
C GLY A 82 4.29 -20.27 -18.69
N LYS A 83 3.80 -20.62 -17.50
CA LYS A 83 2.44 -21.15 -17.30
C LYS A 83 1.90 -20.77 -15.93
N VAL A 84 0.58 -20.58 -15.86
CA VAL A 84 -0.16 -20.38 -14.60
C VAL A 84 -1.09 -21.55 -14.39
N LYS A 85 -1.03 -22.19 -13.22
CA LYS A 85 -1.98 -23.20 -12.78
C LYS A 85 -2.79 -22.64 -11.62
N ILE A 86 -4.12 -22.77 -11.70
CA ILE A 86 -5.03 -22.29 -10.66
C ILE A 86 -6.01 -23.40 -10.31
N LYS A 87 -6.20 -23.64 -9.01
CA LYS A 87 -7.16 -24.60 -8.46
C LYS A 87 -8.29 -23.84 -7.79
N GLY A 88 -9.53 -24.02 -8.23
CA GLY A 88 -10.69 -23.32 -7.67
C GLY A 88 -11.16 -22.14 -8.52
N LYS A 89 -12.23 -21.48 -8.07
CA LYS A 89 -12.91 -20.42 -8.81
C LYS A 89 -12.34 -19.05 -8.48
N ILE A 90 -12.03 -18.28 -9.52
CA ILE A 90 -11.54 -16.91 -9.40
C ILE A 90 -12.72 -15.93 -9.52
N SER A 91 -12.76 -14.93 -8.64
CA SER A 91 -13.54 -13.72 -8.83
C SER A 91 -12.59 -12.53 -8.99
N PRO A 92 -12.44 -11.99 -10.21
CA PRO A 92 -11.66 -10.79 -10.42
C PRO A 92 -12.48 -9.54 -10.07
N PHE A 93 -12.01 -8.80 -9.08
CA PHE A 93 -12.42 -7.42 -8.75
C PHE A 93 -11.59 -6.44 -9.57
N LEU A 94 -11.41 -6.77 -10.85
CA LEU A 94 -10.67 -5.99 -11.83
C LEU A 94 -11.70 -5.35 -12.74
N GLU A 95 -11.51 -4.07 -13.06
CA GLU A 95 -12.39 -3.38 -14.03
C GLU A 95 -13.88 -3.56 -13.66
N LEU A 96 -14.18 -3.35 -12.37
CA LEU A 96 -15.53 -3.50 -11.81
C LEU A 96 -16.56 -2.72 -12.64
N GLY A 97 -17.61 -3.41 -13.05
CA GLY A 97 -18.63 -2.88 -13.97
C GLY A 97 -18.45 -3.30 -15.42
N VAL A 98 -17.38 -4.03 -15.76
CA VAL A 98 -17.31 -4.74 -17.05
C VAL A 98 -18.50 -5.70 -17.17
N GLY A 99 -19.19 -5.62 -18.32
CA GLY A 99 -20.43 -6.35 -18.57
C GLY A 99 -21.69 -5.61 -18.11
N PHE A 100 -21.58 -4.44 -17.48
CA PHE A 100 -22.72 -3.57 -17.32
C PHE A 100 -23.18 -2.98 -18.66
N ASN A 101 -24.50 -2.83 -18.77
CA ASN A 101 -25.15 -2.18 -19.88
C ASN A 101 -25.75 -0.85 -19.41
N PRO A 102 -25.26 0.31 -19.91
CA PRO A 102 -25.73 1.64 -19.52
C PRO A 102 -27.23 1.89 -19.78
N GLU A 103 -27.82 1.16 -20.73
CA GLU A 103 -29.24 1.30 -21.09
C GLU A 103 -30.19 0.48 -20.20
N LEU A 104 -29.65 -0.48 -19.45
CA LEU A 104 -30.41 -1.27 -18.48
C LEU A 104 -30.47 -0.54 -17.13
N THR A 105 -31.50 -0.87 -16.34
CA THR A 105 -31.63 -0.44 -14.95
C THR A 105 -30.51 -1.01 -14.09
N ALA A 106 -30.25 -0.41 -12.93
CA ALA A 106 -29.30 -0.96 -11.97
C ALA A 106 -29.70 -2.36 -11.48
N ARG A 107 -31.01 -2.60 -11.30
CA ARG A 107 -31.54 -3.94 -10.99
C ARG A 107 -31.16 -4.95 -12.07
N GLU A 108 -31.45 -4.68 -13.34
CA GLU A 108 -31.10 -5.59 -14.44
C GLU A 108 -29.59 -5.81 -14.55
N ASN A 109 -28.79 -4.77 -14.30
CA ASN A 109 -27.34 -4.88 -14.26
C ASN A 109 -26.83 -5.77 -13.11
N VAL A 110 -27.49 -5.80 -11.95
CA VAL A 110 -27.18 -6.77 -10.87
C VAL A 110 -27.36 -8.20 -11.34
N PHE A 111 -28.45 -8.47 -12.06
CA PHE A 111 -28.70 -9.82 -12.60
C PHE A 111 -27.72 -10.19 -13.70
N LEU A 112 -27.50 -9.29 -14.67
CA LEU A 112 -26.57 -9.51 -15.77
C LEU A 112 -25.15 -9.77 -15.25
N ASN A 113 -24.64 -8.90 -14.38
CA ASN A 113 -23.29 -9.02 -13.85
C ASN A 113 -23.16 -10.22 -12.89
N GLY A 114 -24.19 -10.52 -12.09
CA GLY A 114 -24.20 -11.71 -11.24
C GLY A 114 -24.07 -13.01 -12.05
N ILE A 115 -24.76 -13.11 -13.20
CA ILE A 115 -24.64 -14.25 -14.11
C ILE A 115 -23.24 -14.34 -14.71
N VAL A 116 -22.67 -13.21 -15.16
CA VAL A 116 -21.29 -13.14 -15.67
C VAL A 116 -20.28 -13.63 -14.61
N LEU A 117 -20.53 -13.34 -13.34
CA LEU A 117 -19.72 -13.78 -12.21
C LEU A 117 -20.00 -15.22 -11.75
N GLY A 118 -20.88 -15.96 -12.45
CA GLY A 118 -21.15 -17.37 -12.20
C GLY A 118 -22.23 -17.65 -11.15
N LEU A 119 -23.06 -16.66 -10.81
CA LEU A 119 -24.26 -16.88 -10.01
C LEU A 119 -25.42 -17.33 -10.90
N SER A 120 -26.19 -18.30 -10.42
CA SER A 120 -27.49 -18.63 -11.01
C SER A 120 -28.53 -17.56 -10.70
N HIS A 121 -29.56 -17.43 -11.55
CA HIS A 121 -30.64 -16.47 -11.36
C HIS A 121 -31.26 -16.53 -9.94
N ARG A 122 -31.56 -17.74 -9.46
CA ARG A 122 -32.12 -17.98 -8.12
C ARG A 122 -31.19 -17.55 -6.98
N GLN A 123 -29.87 -17.70 -7.15
CA GLN A 123 -28.90 -17.22 -6.16
C GLN A 123 -28.87 -15.70 -6.10
N ILE A 124 -28.98 -15.04 -7.27
CA ILE A 124 -29.02 -13.58 -7.35
C ILE A 124 -30.27 -13.05 -6.68
N GLU A 125 -31.46 -13.59 -6.98
CA GLU A 125 -32.72 -13.18 -6.33
C GLU A 125 -32.64 -13.24 -4.81
N LYS A 126 -32.11 -14.35 -4.27
CA LYS A 126 -31.96 -14.53 -2.83
C LYS A 126 -31.00 -13.52 -2.19
N LYS A 127 -29.94 -13.14 -2.91
CA LYS A 127 -28.88 -12.24 -2.42
C LYS A 127 -29.15 -10.77 -2.73
N TYR A 128 -30.09 -10.49 -3.65
CA TYR A 128 -30.40 -9.15 -4.14
C TYR A 128 -30.60 -8.12 -3.03
N PRO A 129 -31.38 -8.37 -1.96
CA PRO A 129 -31.55 -7.38 -0.88
C PRO A 129 -30.23 -6.95 -0.24
N GLY A 130 -29.33 -7.90 0.05
CA GLY A 130 -28.03 -7.62 0.66
C GLY A 130 -27.00 -7.01 -0.30
N ILE A 131 -27.19 -7.18 -1.61
CA ILE A 131 -26.44 -6.45 -2.64
C ILE A 131 -26.86 -4.98 -2.61
N VAL A 132 -28.16 -4.70 -2.64
CA VAL A 132 -28.68 -3.33 -2.68
C VAL A 132 -28.34 -2.56 -1.40
N GLU A 133 -28.51 -3.20 -0.23
CA GLU A 133 -28.19 -2.61 1.08
C GLU A 133 -26.70 -2.25 1.19
N PHE A 134 -25.81 -3.15 0.78
CA PHE A 134 -24.38 -2.87 0.82
C PHE A 134 -23.97 -1.77 -0.16
N ALA A 135 -24.62 -1.73 -1.34
CA ALA A 135 -24.42 -0.66 -2.29
C ALA A 135 -24.94 0.68 -1.74
N GLY A 136 -25.96 0.70 -0.87
CA GLY A 136 -26.65 1.89 -0.39
C GLY A 136 -27.34 2.66 -1.52
N LEU A 137 -27.95 1.94 -2.46
CA LEU A 137 -28.54 2.47 -3.70
C LEU A 137 -30.03 2.10 -3.85
N GLU A 138 -30.73 1.83 -2.75
CA GLU A 138 -32.12 1.34 -2.71
C GLU A 138 -33.06 2.16 -3.61
N LYS A 139 -32.94 3.49 -3.53
CA LYS A 139 -33.81 4.43 -4.27
C LYS A 139 -33.49 4.54 -5.76
N PHE A 140 -32.35 3.99 -6.20
CA PHE A 140 -31.84 4.15 -7.57
C PHE A 140 -31.95 2.87 -8.40
N MET A 141 -32.40 1.75 -7.81
CA MET A 141 -32.35 0.44 -8.46
C MET A 141 -33.13 0.33 -9.78
N ASP A 142 -34.20 1.12 -9.93
CA ASP A 142 -35.03 1.13 -11.14
C ASP A 142 -34.61 2.23 -12.14
N ALA A 143 -33.58 3.02 -11.82
CA ALA A 143 -33.00 4.00 -12.74
C ALA A 143 -31.97 3.33 -13.68
N LYS A 144 -31.87 3.85 -14.91
CA LYS A 144 -30.87 3.41 -15.89
C LYS A 144 -29.46 3.70 -15.40
N LEU A 145 -28.55 2.76 -15.63
CA LEU A 145 -27.18 2.84 -15.14
C LEU A 145 -26.39 4.03 -15.72
N LYS A 146 -26.69 4.48 -16.94
CA LYS A 146 -26.09 5.71 -17.51
C LYS A 146 -26.32 6.98 -16.69
N ASN A 147 -27.32 6.98 -15.80
CA ASN A 147 -27.62 8.10 -14.91
C ASN A 147 -26.85 8.00 -13.57
N PHE A 148 -26.07 6.94 -13.36
CA PHE A 148 -25.29 6.72 -12.15
C PHE A 148 -23.95 7.45 -12.28
N SER A 149 -23.49 8.07 -11.19
CA SER A 149 -22.10 8.52 -11.11
C SER A 149 -21.14 7.32 -11.16
N SER A 150 -19.88 7.56 -11.52
CA SER A 150 -18.84 6.52 -11.51
C SER A 150 -18.73 5.83 -10.15
N GLY A 151 -18.85 6.58 -9.05
CA GLY A 151 -18.85 6.03 -7.69
C GLY A 151 -20.03 5.10 -7.42
N MET A 152 -21.24 5.45 -7.86
CA MET A 152 -22.41 4.58 -7.73
C MET A 152 -22.26 3.29 -8.55
N GLN A 153 -21.70 3.38 -9.76
CA GLN A 153 -21.44 2.19 -10.59
C GLN A 153 -20.43 1.26 -9.94
N VAL A 154 -19.33 1.79 -9.38
CA VAL A 154 -18.32 1.01 -8.66
C VAL A 154 -18.92 0.36 -7.41
N ARG A 155 -19.71 1.11 -6.63
CA ARG A 155 -20.42 0.58 -5.46
C ARG A 155 -21.31 -0.60 -5.83
N LEU A 156 -22.11 -0.46 -6.89
CA LEU A 156 -22.98 -1.53 -7.36
C LEU A 156 -22.18 -2.75 -7.83
N ALA A 157 -21.17 -2.56 -8.68
CA ALA A 157 -20.34 -3.63 -9.19
C ALA A 157 -19.65 -4.42 -8.07
N PHE A 158 -19.08 -3.71 -7.09
CA PHE A 158 -18.43 -4.34 -5.93
C PHE A 158 -19.44 -5.12 -5.07
N SER A 159 -20.64 -4.58 -4.89
CA SER A 159 -21.72 -5.21 -4.12
C SER A 159 -22.21 -6.52 -4.75
N VAL A 160 -22.16 -6.62 -6.08
CA VAL A 160 -22.45 -7.88 -6.79
C VAL A 160 -21.26 -8.83 -6.70
N ALA A 161 -20.04 -8.33 -6.92
CA ALA A 161 -18.81 -9.12 -6.91
C ALA A 161 -18.55 -9.84 -5.58
N LYS A 162 -18.84 -9.20 -4.43
CA LYS A 162 -18.69 -9.83 -3.10
C LYS A 162 -19.52 -11.11 -2.93
N GLU A 163 -20.61 -11.23 -3.69
CA GLU A 163 -21.54 -12.35 -3.59
C GLU A 163 -21.15 -13.55 -4.46
N ALA A 164 -20.12 -13.40 -5.32
CA ALA A 164 -19.66 -14.42 -6.24
C ALA A 164 -19.14 -15.67 -5.50
N PRO A 165 -19.45 -16.88 -5.99
CA PRO A 165 -19.01 -18.12 -5.37
C PRO A 165 -17.56 -18.44 -5.77
N ALA A 166 -16.61 -17.72 -5.17
CA ALA A 166 -15.18 -17.84 -5.48
C ALA A 166 -14.33 -18.32 -4.29
N ASP A 167 -13.20 -18.93 -4.63
CA ASP A 167 -12.15 -19.40 -3.72
C ASP A 167 -10.98 -18.42 -3.68
N ILE A 168 -10.78 -17.70 -4.78
CA ILE A 168 -9.69 -16.76 -5.02
C ILE A 168 -10.27 -15.42 -5.45
N PHE A 169 -9.87 -14.36 -4.76
CA PHE A 169 -10.25 -12.98 -5.06
C PHE A 169 -9.04 -12.22 -5.60
N LEU A 170 -9.14 -11.70 -6.83
CA LEU A 170 -8.10 -10.83 -7.42
C LEU A 170 -8.55 -9.39 -7.35
N ILE A 171 -7.86 -8.55 -6.61
CA ILE A 171 -8.32 -7.21 -6.28
C ILE A 171 -7.29 -6.20 -6.76
N ASP A 172 -7.71 -5.28 -7.63
CA ASP A 172 -6.89 -4.14 -8.05
C ASP A 172 -7.18 -2.91 -7.16
N GLU A 173 -6.32 -1.90 -7.27
CA GLU A 173 -6.36 -0.67 -6.48
C GLU A 173 -7.62 0.20 -6.69
N ALA A 174 -8.48 -0.16 -7.64
CA ALA A 174 -9.72 0.54 -7.98
C ALA A 174 -10.69 0.77 -6.80
N LEU A 175 -10.44 0.14 -5.64
CA LEU A 175 -11.12 0.41 -4.37
C LEU A 175 -10.97 1.84 -3.87
N ALA A 176 -9.96 2.59 -4.34
CA ALA A 176 -9.81 4.01 -4.03
C ALA A 176 -10.97 4.87 -4.63
N VAL A 177 -11.76 4.30 -5.56
CA VAL A 177 -12.90 4.97 -6.18
C VAL A 177 -14.15 4.73 -5.32
N GLY A 178 -14.35 5.57 -4.32
CA GLY A 178 -15.49 5.52 -3.39
C GLY A 178 -15.39 6.61 -2.33
N ASP A 179 -16.48 6.84 -1.61
CA ASP A 179 -16.44 7.65 -0.39
C ASP A 179 -15.77 6.87 0.76
N VAL A 180 -15.34 7.59 1.81
CA VAL A 180 -14.64 7.00 2.97
C VAL A 180 -15.47 5.89 3.63
N GLU A 181 -16.80 6.08 3.71
CA GLU A 181 -17.70 5.08 4.30
C GLU A 181 -17.71 3.78 3.50
N PHE A 182 -17.73 3.84 2.17
CA PHE A 182 -17.69 2.65 1.32
C PHE A 182 -16.31 1.98 1.36
N GLN A 183 -15.23 2.75 1.44
CA GLN A 183 -13.88 2.20 1.63
C GLN A 183 -13.77 1.38 2.92
N GLU A 184 -14.32 1.87 4.03
CA GLU A 184 -14.39 1.12 5.30
C GLU A 184 -15.18 -0.19 5.15
N LYS A 185 -16.32 -0.16 4.44
CA LYS A 185 -17.11 -1.38 4.13
C LYS A 185 -16.30 -2.39 3.32
N CYS A 186 -15.53 -1.93 2.32
CA CYS A 186 -14.66 -2.78 1.51
C CYS A 186 -13.53 -3.41 2.35
N LEU A 187 -12.90 -2.64 3.23
CA LEU A 187 -11.88 -3.18 4.15
C LEU A 187 -12.48 -4.24 5.07
N GLY A 188 -13.65 -3.98 5.65
CA GLY A 188 -14.38 -4.95 6.46
C GLY A 188 -14.67 -6.25 5.72
N LEU A 189 -15.04 -6.18 4.43
CA LEU A 189 -15.21 -7.34 3.58
C LEU A 189 -13.91 -8.17 3.46
N PHE A 190 -12.76 -7.53 3.23
CA PHE A 190 -11.50 -8.26 3.08
C PHE A 190 -11.08 -8.99 4.37
N TYR A 191 -11.28 -8.35 5.51
CA TYR A 191 -11.11 -9.03 6.81
C TYR A 191 -12.05 -10.22 6.94
N GLY A 192 -13.31 -10.09 6.51
CA GLY A 192 -14.29 -11.17 6.49
C GLY A 192 -13.87 -12.33 5.59
N LEU A 193 -13.44 -12.05 4.35
CA LEU A 193 -12.97 -13.03 3.38
C LEU A 193 -11.71 -13.76 3.90
N LYS A 194 -10.74 -13.03 4.46
CA LYS A 194 -9.55 -13.62 5.08
C LYS A 194 -9.94 -14.55 6.22
N LYS A 195 -10.83 -14.11 7.11
CA LYS A 195 -11.32 -14.93 8.25
C LYS A 195 -12.08 -16.18 7.78
N ALA A 196 -12.77 -16.09 6.65
CA ALA A 196 -13.45 -17.21 6.01
C ALA A 196 -12.50 -18.17 5.25
N GLY A 197 -11.18 -17.94 5.31
CA GLY A 197 -10.18 -18.79 4.66
C GLY A 197 -10.15 -18.66 3.14
N LYS A 198 -10.65 -17.54 2.59
CA LYS A 198 -10.56 -17.28 1.15
C LYS A 198 -9.17 -16.80 0.77
N THR A 199 -8.70 -17.19 -0.41
CA THR A 199 -7.41 -16.74 -0.94
C THR A 199 -7.58 -15.37 -1.57
N ILE A 200 -6.70 -14.43 -1.25
CA ILE A 200 -6.80 -13.06 -1.75
C ILE A 200 -5.48 -12.63 -2.35
N ILE A 201 -5.54 -12.06 -3.55
CA ILE A 201 -4.41 -11.38 -4.19
C ILE A 201 -4.80 -9.94 -4.37
N PHE A 202 -4.08 -9.05 -3.70
CA PHE A 202 -4.41 -7.64 -3.66
C PHE A 202 -3.26 -6.82 -4.22
N VAL A 203 -3.55 -5.94 -5.18
CA VAL A 203 -2.63 -4.89 -5.64
C VAL A 203 -3.05 -3.57 -4.99
N SER A 204 -2.13 -2.92 -4.29
CA SER A 204 -2.39 -1.62 -3.67
C SER A 204 -1.11 -0.81 -3.49
N HIS A 205 -1.24 0.52 -3.56
CA HIS A 205 -0.21 1.46 -3.11
C HIS A 205 -0.36 1.86 -1.64
N ASP A 206 -1.46 1.50 -0.97
CA ASP A 206 -1.61 1.66 0.48
C ASP A 206 -0.83 0.58 1.23
N LEU A 207 0.40 0.94 1.59
CA LEU A 207 1.31 0.09 2.35
C LEU A 207 0.84 -0.16 3.79
N GLY A 208 0.02 0.72 4.36
CA GLY A 208 -0.52 0.56 5.72
C GLY A 208 -1.51 -0.60 5.75
N THR A 209 -2.51 -0.55 4.88
CA THR A 209 -3.47 -1.66 4.72
C THR A 209 -2.76 -2.97 4.40
N MET A 210 -1.80 -2.96 3.47
CA MET A 210 -1.00 -4.15 3.14
C MET A 210 -0.23 -4.72 4.33
N GLN A 211 0.32 -3.87 5.20
CA GLN A 211 1.03 -4.32 6.40
C GLN A 211 0.11 -5.04 7.39
N ASP A 212 -1.16 -4.60 7.48
CA ASP A 212 -2.12 -5.10 8.45
C ASP A 212 -2.79 -6.42 8.02
N ILE A 213 -3.08 -6.58 6.72
CA ILE A 213 -3.90 -7.69 6.23
C ILE A 213 -3.15 -8.75 5.43
N ALA A 214 -2.01 -8.44 4.82
CA ALA A 214 -1.29 -9.41 4.02
C ALA A 214 -0.51 -10.41 4.88
N ASP A 215 -0.47 -11.67 4.46
CA ASP A 215 0.38 -12.70 5.08
C ASP A 215 1.78 -12.69 4.47
N ARG A 216 1.86 -12.39 3.17
CA ARG A 216 3.10 -12.20 2.39
C ARG A 216 2.90 -11.07 1.40
N ILE A 217 4.01 -10.43 1.03
CA ILE A 217 4.04 -9.40 0.00
C ILE A 217 5.07 -9.77 -1.06
N LEU A 218 4.64 -9.69 -2.33
CA LEU A 218 5.45 -9.76 -3.53
C LEU A 218 5.73 -8.34 -4.02
N LEU A 219 7.01 -7.97 -4.07
CA LEU A 219 7.49 -6.68 -4.57
C LEU A 219 7.96 -6.83 -6.02
N LEU A 220 7.23 -6.20 -6.94
CA LEU A 220 7.56 -6.09 -8.36
C LEU A 220 8.32 -4.80 -8.68
N GLU A 221 9.41 -4.92 -9.43
CA GLU A 221 10.15 -3.80 -10.00
C GLU A 221 10.51 -4.12 -11.45
N GLN A 222 10.10 -3.25 -12.40
CA GLN A 222 10.41 -3.38 -13.83
C GLN A 222 10.17 -4.81 -14.38
N GLY A 223 9.00 -5.37 -14.08
CA GLY A 223 8.59 -6.70 -14.55
C GLY A 223 9.24 -7.89 -13.85
N ASN A 224 10.14 -7.67 -12.88
CA ASN A 224 10.83 -8.72 -12.14
C ASN A 224 10.34 -8.77 -10.68
N ILE A 225 10.30 -9.97 -10.09
CA ILE A 225 10.12 -10.12 -8.64
C ILE A 225 11.43 -9.75 -7.98
N LEU A 226 11.44 -8.64 -7.23
CA LEU A 226 12.60 -8.29 -6.44
C LEU A 226 12.64 -9.05 -5.11
N LYS A 227 11.48 -9.25 -4.49
CA LYS A 227 11.38 -9.87 -3.17
C LYS A 227 9.99 -10.42 -2.91
N ILE A 228 9.90 -11.59 -2.27
CA ILE A 228 8.67 -12.11 -1.64
C ILE A 228 8.99 -12.38 -0.18
N ASP A 229 8.31 -11.70 0.74
CA ASP A 229 8.62 -11.79 2.16
C ASP A 229 7.42 -11.39 3.02
N GLN A 230 7.57 -11.45 4.34
CA GLN A 230 6.63 -10.89 5.30
C GLN A 230 6.40 -9.39 5.03
N PRO A 231 5.19 -8.86 5.28
CA PRO A 231 4.79 -7.52 4.84
C PRO A 231 5.80 -6.42 5.20
N ARG A 232 6.24 -6.38 6.47
CA ARG A 232 7.20 -5.38 6.96
C ARG A 232 8.52 -5.39 6.19
N ALA A 233 9.05 -6.58 5.89
CA ALA A 233 10.34 -6.71 5.22
C ALA A 233 10.26 -6.30 3.73
N ALA A 234 9.16 -6.61 3.06
CA ALA A 234 8.91 -6.21 1.68
C ALA A 234 8.64 -4.69 1.55
N ILE A 235 7.85 -4.12 2.46
CA ILE A 235 7.56 -2.68 2.52
C ILE A 235 8.84 -1.87 2.77
N ASN A 236 9.70 -2.32 3.69
CA ASN A 236 10.98 -1.66 3.94
C ASN A 236 11.87 -1.67 2.67
N GLN A 237 11.88 -2.78 1.93
CA GLN A 237 12.60 -2.84 0.64
C GLN A 237 12.01 -1.89 -0.40
N TYR A 238 10.68 -1.77 -0.47
CA TYR A 238 10.00 -0.82 -1.36
C TYR A 238 10.38 0.64 -1.05
N HIS A 239 10.45 1.02 0.22
CA HIS A 239 10.89 2.35 0.64
C HIS A 239 12.35 2.62 0.23
N LEU A 240 13.25 1.65 0.37
CA LEU A 240 14.64 1.76 -0.05
C LEU A 240 14.80 1.94 -1.57
N LEU A 241 13.92 1.37 -2.39
CA LEU A 241 13.93 1.58 -3.85
C LEU A 241 13.39 2.95 -4.24
N SER A 242 12.34 3.38 -3.54
CA SER A 242 11.70 4.68 -3.78
C SER A 242 12.66 5.82 -3.47
N SER A 243 13.43 5.71 -2.38
CA SER A 243 14.50 6.67 -2.06
C SER A 243 15.64 6.65 -3.07
N ARG A 244 16.04 5.47 -3.59
CA ARG A 244 17.09 5.34 -4.62
C ARG A 244 16.71 5.89 -5.98
N THR A 245 15.43 5.94 -6.34
CA THR A 245 15.03 6.35 -7.70
C THR A 245 14.76 7.85 -7.81
N SER A 246 14.41 8.52 -6.72
CA SER A 246 14.46 9.99 -6.64
C SER A 246 15.87 10.53 -6.92
N LEU A 247 16.90 9.69 -6.80
CA LEU A 247 18.30 10.01 -7.10
C LEU A 247 18.71 9.71 -8.56
N LYS A 248 17.89 9.00 -9.36
CA LYS A 248 18.23 8.62 -10.74
C LYS A 248 17.98 9.71 -11.79
N GLY A 249 17.50 10.89 -11.40
CA GLY A 249 17.49 12.10 -12.23
C GLY A 249 18.84 12.82 -12.31
N GLN A 250 19.83 12.38 -11.54
CA GLN A 250 21.21 12.84 -11.63
C GLN A 250 22.11 11.67 -12.00
N LYS A 251 22.99 11.90 -12.98
CA LYS A 251 23.90 10.91 -13.55
C LYS A 251 24.64 10.13 -12.45
N LYS A 252 24.81 8.83 -12.72
CA LYS A 252 25.70 7.92 -11.99
C LYS A 252 27.04 8.60 -11.67
N ASP A 253 27.33 8.68 -10.37
CA ASP A 253 28.66 8.40 -9.86
C ASP A 253 28.55 7.21 -8.91
N GLU A 254 29.10 6.09 -9.34
CA GLU A 254 29.15 4.79 -8.66
C GLU A 254 30.17 4.76 -7.50
N HIS A 255 30.46 5.91 -6.89
CA HIS A 255 31.38 6.01 -5.76
C HIS A 255 30.68 6.53 -4.49
N GLN A 256 30.73 5.69 -3.44
CA GLN A 256 30.47 5.99 -2.02
C GLN A 256 29.13 5.55 -1.39
N PHE A 257 28.80 4.25 -1.46
CA PHE A 257 27.98 3.62 -0.40
C PHE A 257 28.81 2.99 0.74
N ASN A 258 30.07 3.42 0.91
CA ASN A 258 30.98 2.79 1.88
C ASN A 258 31.74 3.72 2.86
N LYS A 259 31.25 4.95 3.10
CA LYS A 259 31.67 5.73 4.28
C LYS A 259 30.47 6.53 4.82
N LYS A 260 29.75 5.98 5.82
CA LYS A 260 28.78 6.75 6.61
C LYS A 260 29.52 7.95 7.24
N GLU A 261 29.29 9.15 6.71
CA GLU A 261 29.96 10.37 7.20
C GLU A 261 29.50 10.72 8.61
N VAL A 262 28.23 10.46 8.91
CA VAL A 262 27.64 10.47 10.25
C VAL A 262 26.95 9.14 10.49
N LYS A 263 27.16 8.53 11.66
CA LYS A 263 26.52 7.27 12.07
C LYS A 263 25.72 7.50 13.34
N ILE A 264 24.50 6.97 13.42
CA ILE A 264 23.74 6.90 14.68
C ILE A 264 24.33 5.77 15.51
N THR A 265 24.80 6.05 16.72
CA THR A 265 25.45 5.05 17.58
C THR A 265 24.51 4.46 18.61
N ASP A 266 23.56 5.24 19.12
CA ASP A 266 22.58 4.79 20.10
C ASP A 266 21.41 5.79 20.16
N VAL A 267 20.25 5.35 20.64
CA VAL A 267 19.13 6.23 20.99
C VAL A 267 18.59 5.84 22.36
N GLN A 268 18.57 6.82 23.26
CA GLN A 268 18.11 6.62 24.64
C GLN A 268 16.89 7.45 24.93
N PHE A 269 15.94 6.85 25.62
CA PHE A 269 14.77 7.52 26.16
C PHE A 269 15.05 7.88 27.62
N GLN A 270 14.77 9.11 28.02
CA GLN A 270 15.00 9.61 29.38
C GLN A 270 13.71 10.21 29.95
N ASN A 271 13.53 10.07 31.27
CA ASN A 271 12.45 10.71 31.99
C ASN A 271 12.79 12.16 32.38
N SER A 272 11.88 12.84 33.08
CA SER A 272 12.07 14.21 33.57
C SER A 272 13.24 14.39 34.54
N GLN A 273 13.79 13.31 35.10
CA GLN A 273 14.97 13.31 35.98
C GLN A 273 16.26 13.01 35.21
N GLY A 274 16.21 12.91 33.88
CA GLY A 274 17.37 12.59 33.03
C GLY A 274 17.83 11.12 33.11
N LYS A 275 17.08 10.26 33.80
CA LYS A 275 17.39 8.83 33.92
C LYS A 275 16.86 8.08 32.70
N THR A 276 17.71 7.24 32.11
CA THR A 276 17.31 6.35 31.01
C THR A 276 16.16 5.46 31.45
N ASN A 277 15.07 5.52 30.72
CA ASN A 277 13.84 4.80 31.03
C ASN A 277 13.12 4.44 29.74
N ARG A 278 12.55 3.24 29.66
CA ARG A 278 11.73 2.79 28.51
C ARG A 278 10.25 2.69 28.85
N ILE A 279 9.85 3.00 30.07
CA ILE A 279 8.47 2.88 30.54
C ILE A 279 8.01 4.24 31.06
N PHE A 280 6.97 4.81 30.47
CA PHE A 280 6.45 6.13 30.78
C PHE A 280 4.96 6.06 31.14
N LYS A 281 4.45 7.12 31.76
CA LYS A 281 3.01 7.35 31.91
C LYS A 281 2.56 8.46 30.95
N THR A 282 1.28 8.43 30.55
CA THR A 282 0.67 9.52 29.79
C THR A 282 0.83 10.85 30.55
N GLY A 283 1.24 11.91 29.84
CA GLY A 283 1.47 13.22 30.44
C GLY A 283 2.86 13.43 31.06
N GLU A 284 3.71 12.41 31.16
CA GLU A 284 5.12 12.58 31.53
C GLU A 284 5.94 13.22 30.39
N ASN A 285 7.10 13.77 30.71
CA ASN A 285 8.04 14.21 29.68
C ASN A 285 8.88 13.03 29.20
N ILE A 286 9.02 12.91 27.88
CA ILE A 286 9.91 11.94 27.25
C ILE A 286 11.00 12.72 26.52
N GLU A 287 12.26 12.47 26.86
CA GLU A 287 13.40 12.99 26.12
C GLU A 287 14.04 11.87 25.29
N ILE A 288 14.21 12.11 23.99
CA ILE A 288 14.82 11.18 23.04
C ILE A 288 16.20 11.72 22.70
N LYS A 289 17.23 11.07 23.22
CA LYS A 289 18.63 11.44 23.03
C LYS A 289 19.27 10.55 21.96
N ILE A 290 19.60 11.17 20.83
CA ILE A 290 20.13 10.52 19.64
C ILE A 290 21.64 10.72 19.62
N PHE A 291 22.40 9.66 19.88
CA PHE A 291 23.87 9.70 19.85
C PHE A 291 24.38 9.45 18.45
N TYR A 292 25.39 10.21 18.03
CA TYR A 292 25.99 10.09 16.72
C TYR A 292 27.53 10.13 16.77
N LEU A 293 28.14 9.62 15.69
CA LEU A 293 29.55 9.75 15.38
C LEU A 293 29.72 10.28 13.95
N ALA A 294 30.16 11.54 13.83
CA ALA A 294 30.55 12.18 12.58
C ALA A 294 32.06 12.00 12.35
N ARG A 295 32.41 11.28 11.28
CA ARG A 295 33.82 11.00 10.90
C ARG A 295 34.48 12.19 10.20
N LYS A 296 33.67 13.09 9.64
CA LYS A 296 34.06 14.37 9.05
C LYS A 296 33.05 15.44 9.49
N PRO A 297 33.42 16.73 9.47
CA PRO A 297 32.45 17.81 9.65
C PRO A 297 31.34 17.75 8.61
N VAL A 298 30.09 17.74 9.05
CA VAL A 298 28.90 17.78 8.20
C VAL A 298 28.08 19.00 8.55
N LYS A 299 27.89 19.88 7.58
CA LYS A 299 27.13 21.13 7.73
C LYS A 299 25.65 20.91 7.49
N ASN A 300 24.81 21.64 8.21
CA ASN A 300 23.36 21.66 8.05
C ASN A 300 22.68 20.27 8.00
N PRO A 301 23.07 19.26 8.80
CA PRO A 301 22.38 17.98 8.79
C PRO A 301 20.94 18.12 9.31
N VAL A 302 20.03 17.33 8.73
CA VAL A 302 18.65 17.23 9.17
C VAL A 302 18.46 15.93 9.94
N VAL A 303 18.06 16.02 11.21
CA VAL A 303 17.72 14.83 12.01
C VAL A 303 16.22 14.66 12.01
N GLY A 304 15.76 13.51 11.55
CA GLY A 304 14.35 13.13 11.46
C GLY A 304 14.03 11.95 12.36
N LEU A 305 12.85 12.01 12.97
CA LEU A 305 12.26 10.94 13.75
C LEU A 305 10.95 10.50 13.08
N ALA A 306 10.58 9.23 13.25
CA ALA A 306 9.24 8.75 12.95
C ALA A 306 8.78 7.80 14.06
N LEU A 307 7.64 8.13 14.67
CA LEU A 307 7.02 7.42 15.79
C LEU A 307 5.87 6.56 15.28
N TYR A 308 5.83 5.32 15.74
CA TYR A 308 4.82 4.33 15.38
C TYR A 308 4.20 3.70 16.62
N ASN A 309 2.93 3.31 16.54
CA ASN A 309 2.33 2.45 17.57
C ASN A 309 2.71 0.97 17.35
N TYR A 310 2.23 0.10 18.23
CA TYR A 310 2.49 -1.34 18.15
C TYR A 310 1.91 -2.04 16.92
N LYS A 311 0.91 -1.44 16.27
CA LYS A 311 0.38 -1.92 14.98
C LYS A 311 1.22 -1.44 13.79
N GLY A 312 2.21 -0.58 14.04
CA GLY A 312 3.07 -0.01 13.01
C GLY A 312 2.43 1.15 12.25
N VAL A 313 1.32 1.72 12.75
CA VAL A 313 0.72 2.96 12.24
C VAL A 313 1.62 4.13 12.60
N HIS A 314 1.94 4.98 11.62
CA HIS A 314 2.74 6.18 11.81
C HIS A 314 1.94 7.24 12.58
N ILE A 315 2.44 7.67 13.74
CA ILE A 315 1.80 8.63 14.62
C ILE A 315 2.26 10.06 14.29
N ASN A 316 3.58 10.27 14.21
CA ASN A 316 4.18 11.58 13.98
C ASN A 316 5.64 11.43 13.50
N GLY A 317 6.12 12.37 12.68
CA GLY A 317 7.46 12.34 12.11
C GLY A 317 8.18 13.70 12.10
N PRO A 318 8.56 14.25 13.27
CA PRO A 318 9.23 15.55 13.33
C PRO A 318 10.66 15.47 12.81
N ASN A 319 11.16 16.56 12.24
CA ASN A 319 12.58 16.70 11.93
C ASN A 319 13.08 18.12 12.27
N THR A 320 14.40 18.28 12.33
CA THR A 320 15.02 19.56 12.72
C THR A 320 14.71 20.69 11.74
N LYS A 321 14.47 20.40 10.46
CA LYS A 321 14.09 21.39 9.43
C LYS A 321 12.66 21.89 9.60
N THR A 322 11.69 20.99 9.75
CA THR A 322 10.26 21.33 9.99
C THR A 322 10.03 21.93 11.37
N SER A 323 10.94 21.65 12.31
CA SER A 323 10.94 22.26 13.65
C SER A 323 11.69 23.60 13.71
N HIS A 324 12.16 24.13 12.57
CA HIS A 324 12.94 25.37 12.49
C HIS A 324 14.16 25.40 13.43
N PHE A 325 14.82 24.25 13.61
CA PHE A 325 16.00 24.07 14.44
C PHE A 325 17.21 23.71 13.57
N PRO A 326 17.85 24.69 12.91
CA PRO A 326 19.01 24.41 12.07
C PRO A 326 20.18 23.90 12.93
N ILE A 327 20.87 22.86 12.46
CA ILE A 327 22.10 22.36 13.06
C ILE A 327 23.25 22.85 12.18
N PRO A 328 24.05 23.85 12.59
CA PRO A 328 25.06 24.43 11.70
C PRO A 328 26.10 23.41 11.25
N GLU A 329 26.56 22.57 12.17
CA GLU A 329 27.55 21.53 11.89
C GLU A 329 27.49 20.42 12.94
N VAL A 330 27.80 19.18 12.54
CA VAL A 330 28.13 18.08 13.44
C VAL A 330 29.53 17.55 13.18
N THR A 331 30.29 17.33 14.25
CA THR A 331 31.65 16.79 14.22
C THR A 331 31.86 15.80 15.37
N GLY A 332 32.72 14.79 15.17
CA GLY A 332 33.10 13.84 16.22
C GLY A 332 31.93 13.09 16.86
N LYS A 333 32.03 12.78 18.15
CA LYS A 333 30.94 12.19 18.92
C LYS A 333 30.04 13.28 19.48
N GLY A 334 28.73 13.13 19.35
CA GLY A 334 27.77 14.06 19.93
C GLY A 334 26.41 13.43 20.17
N ALA A 335 25.47 14.26 20.64
CA ALA A 335 24.09 13.86 20.82
C ALA A 335 23.13 14.99 20.49
N ILE A 336 21.98 14.65 19.92
CA ILE A 336 20.87 15.57 19.63
C ILE A 336 19.69 15.15 20.48
N LEU A 337 19.01 16.12 21.08
CA LEU A 337 17.93 15.89 22.03
C LEU A 337 16.61 16.38 21.46
N TYR A 338 15.65 15.46 21.31
CA TYR A 338 14.27 15.78 21.00
C TYR A 338 13.40 15.59 22.25
N ARG A 339 12.50 16.53 22.53
CA ARG A 339 11.69 16.52 23.75
C ARG A 339 10.20 16.48 23.44
N ILE A 340 9.51 15.50 24.00
CA ILE A 340 8.05 15.42 24.01
C ILE A 340 7.58 15.83 25.40
N ARG A 341 7.10 17.08 25.51
CA ARG A 341 6.53 17.60 26.76
C ARG A 341 5.10 17.09 26.91
N LYS A 342 4.73 16.68 28.13
CA LYS A 342 3.39 16.14 28.44
C LYS A 342 2.90 15.16 27.37
N ASN A 343 3.60 14.03 27.23
CA ASN A 343 3.37 13.12 26.10
C ASN A 343 1.89 12.70 26.01
N PRO A 344 1.27 12.78 24.81
CA PRO A 344 -0.14 12.46 24.65
C PRO A 344 -0.38 10.96 24.46
N PHE A 345 0.63 10.11 24.50
CA PHE A 345 0.49 8.70 24.16
C PHE A 345 -0.37 7.96 25.17
N LEU A 346 -1.28 7.12 24.67
CA LEU A 346 -2.07 6.20 25.49
C LEU A 346 -1.34 4.88 25.73
N ALA A 347 -1.91 3.99 26.54
CA ALA A 347 -1.29 2.72 26.90
C ALA A 347 -0.86 1.91 25.66
N GLY A 348 0.40 1.47 25.62
CA GLY A 348 0.89 0.68 24.49
C GLY A 348 2.40 0.73 24.31
N GLU A 349 2.89 -0.06 23.36
CA GLU A 349 4.28 -0.03 22.92
C GLU A 349 4.42 0.85 21.67
N TYR A 350 5.49 1.63 21.65
CA TYR A 350 5.79 2.62 20.63
C TYR A 350 7.19 2.38 20.07
N PHE A 351 7.30 2.49 18.75
CA PHE A 351 8.54 2.26 18.02
C PHE A 351 9.02 3.57 17.41
N LEU A 352 10.34 3.75 17.36
CA LEU A 352 11.01 4.92 16.83
C LEU A 352 11.97 4.54 15.70
N THR A 353 11.77 5.21 14.57
CA THR A 353 12.74 5.31 13.48
C THR A 353 13.50 6.61 13.63
N CYS A 354 14.81 6.58 13.39
CA CYS A 354 15.68 7.75 13.46
C CYS A 354 16.57 7.81 12.21
N GLY A 355 16.69 8.99 11.62
CA GLY A 355 17.57 9.23 10.47
C GLY A 355 18.31 10.55 10.58
N ILE A 356 19.52 10.59 10.05
CA ILE A 356 20.31 11.80 9.85
C ILE A 356 20.51 11.95 8.36
N PHE A 357 20.09 13.09 7.82
CA PHE A 357 20.06 13.40 6.40
C PHE A 357 20.88 14.66 6.11
N ASP A 358 21.19 14.87 4.84
CA ASP A 358 21.72 16.12 4.35
C ASP A 358 20.66 17.25 4.39
N GLU A 359 21.08 18.49 4.15
CA GLU A 359 20.21 19.67 4.20
C GLU A 359 19.00 19.59 3.23
N SER A 360 19.19 18.89 2.10
CA SER A 360 18.14 18.67 1.10
C SER A 360 17.10 17.62 1.53
N CYS A 361 17.40 16.83 2.58
CA CYS A 361 16.63 15.66 3.01
C CYS A 361 16.54 14.55 1.96
N GLN A 362 17.37 14.57 0.92
CA GLN A 362 17.36 13.57 -0.16
C GLN A 362 18.33 12.42 0.13
N PHE A 363 19.39 12.67 0.91
CA PHE A 363 20.43 11.71 1.21
C PHE A 363 20.50 11.45 2.72
N ALA A 364 20.33 10.19 3.11
CA ALA A 364 20.54 9.77 4.49
C ALA A 364 22.03 9.45 4.72
N PHE A 365 22.67 10.13 5.67
CA PHE A 365 23.97 9.73 6.22
C PHE A 365 23.84 8.42 7.01
N ASP A 366 22.78 8.30 7.81
CA ASP A 366 22.40 7.06 8.48
C ASP A 366 20.89 7.01 8.76
N PHE A 367 20.34 5.80 8.82
CA PHE A 367 18.92 5.57 9.02
C PHE A 367 18.69 4.22 9.72
N ILE A 368 17.98 4.26 10.84
CA ILE A 368 17.62 3.09 11.64
C ILE A 368 16.10 3.01 11.73
N ASP A 369 15.51 2.04 11.03
CA ASP A 369 14.06 1.83 11.00
C ASP A 369 13.57 1.01 12.20
N LYS A 370 12.67 1.61 13.01
CA LYS A 370 11.98 0.99 14.14
C LYS A 370 12.93 0.21 15.06
N GLY A 371 14.15 0.72 15.23
CA GLY A 371 15.23 0.08 15.98
C GLY A 371 15.16 0.32 17.49
N PHE A 372 14.27 1.24 17.93
CA PHE A 372 14.14 1.64 19.32
C PHE A 372 12.68 1.65 19.73
N SER A 373 12.40 1.31 21.00
CA SER A 373 11.04 1.33 21.53
C SER A 373 10.96 1.82 22.98
N PHE A 374 9.78 2.33 23.33
CA PHE A 374 9.37 2.63 24.69
C PHE A 374 7.90 2.20 24.87
N ARG A 375 7.48 2.03 26.13
CA ARG A 375 6.13 1.62 26.52
C ARG A 375 5.49 2.71 27.36
N VAL A 376 4.21 2.93 27.15
CA VAL A 376 3.38 3.80 27.99
C VAL A 376 2.40 2.93 28.77
N LEU A 377 2.35 3.11 30.08
CA LEU A 377 1.49 2.34 30.98
C LEU A 377 0.05 2.86 30.94
N PRO A 378 -0.95 1.99 31.18
CA PRO A 378 -2.33 2.39 31.33
C PRO A 378 -2.53 3.31 32.54
N ASN A 379 -3.36 4.34 32.35
CA ASN A 379 -3.92 5.13 33.44
C ASN A 379 -5.24 4.49 33.93
N LEU A 380 -5.64 4.79 35.17
CA LEU A 380 -6.85 4.23 35.80
C LEU A 380 -8.18 4.76 35.19
N GLU A 381 -8.10 5.79 34.34
CA GLU A 381 -9.24 6.31 33.59
C GLU A 381 -9.37 5.54 32.26
N ASN A 382 -10.56 5.02 31.96
CA ASN A 382 -10.88 4.36 30.69
C ASN A 382 -10.67 5.34 29.50
N GLN A 383 -9.48 5.29 28.89
CA GLN A 383 -9.13 6.06 27.70
C GLN A 383 -8.92 5.10 26.53
N HIS A 384 -9.49 5.45 25.37
CA HIS A 384 -9.41 4.66 24.14
C HIS A 384 -8.64 5.41 23.05
N GLY A 385 -7.85 4.70 22.24
CA GLY A 385 -7.12 5.26 21.09
C GLY A 385 -5.59 5.11 21.17
N THR A 386 -4.87 5.91 20.38
CA THR A 386 -3.39 5.94 20.36
C THR A 386 -2.83 7.21 21.03
N VAL A 387 -3.53 8.34 20.93
CA VAL A 387 -3.12 9.61 21.55
C VAL A 387 -4.31 10.28 22.24
N LYS A 388 -4.06 10.94 23.37
CA LYS A 388 -4.97 11.81 24.10
C LYS A 388 -4.87 13.23 23.52
N LEU A 389 -6.00 13.76 23.08
CA LEU A 389 -6.09 15.14 22.62
C LEU A 389 -6.24 16.11 23.80
N LYS A 390 -5.82 17.37 23.60
CA LYS A 390 -6.11 18.44 24.55
C LYS A 390 -7.56 18.87 24.31
N GLU A 391 -8.42 18.66 25.29
CA GLU A 391 -9.86 18.97 25.21
C GLU A 391 -10.22 20.15 26.13
N GLU A 392 -11.12 20.99 25.64
CA GLU A 392 -11.75 22.08 26.40
C GLU A 392 -13.24 22.05 26.05
N TRP A 393 -14.10 21.93 27.06
CA TRP A 393 -15.55 21.87 26.89
C TRP A 393 -16.16 23.19 27.37
N GLN A 394 -16.95 23.84 26.52
CA GLN A 394 -17.68 25.05 26.87
C GLN A 394 -19.15 24.87 26.52
N ILE A 395 -20.03 25.13 27.48
CA ILE A 395 -21.46 25.31 27.21
C ILE A 395 -21.64 26.74 26.73
N LEU A 396 -22.07 26.91 25.48
CA LEU A 396 -22.52 28.20 24.95
C LEU A 396 -23.99 28.35 25.33
N LYS A 397 -24.32 29.39 26.11
CA LYS A 397 -25.71 29.79 26.42
C LYS A 397 -26.12 30.94 25.53
#